data_AF-A0A838DQ68-F1
#
_entry.id   AF-A0A838DQ68-F1
#
_cell.length_a   1.000
_cell.length_b   1.000
_cell.length_c   1.000
_cell.angle_alpha   90.00
_cell.angle_beta   90.00
_cell.angle_gamma   90.00
#
_symmetry.space_group_name_H-M   'P 1'
#
loop_
_entity.id
_entity.type
_entity.pdbx_description
1 polymer ?
#
loop_
_entity_poly.entity_id
_entity_poly.type
_entity_poly.pdbx_seq_one_letter_code
_entity_poly.pdbx_strand_id
1 'polypeptide(L)' 'VAVAGTFEWLFPLPAFATWHTGLALESARKLLALQPSLLAVGHGRVLRQPQAAVERAIHVMERSLAKEEGKQSHVA' A
#
# COMPACT_ATOMS: atom_id res chain seq x y z
N VAL A 1 -4.90 -5.66 -4.71
CA VAL A 1 -4.69 -5.17 -3.33
C VAL A 1 -3.58 -4.14 -3.40
N ALA A 2 -3.76 -3.00 -2.75
CA ALA A 2 -2.77 -1.94 -2.68
C ALA A 2 -2.86 -1.27 -1.31
N VAL A 3 -1.76 -0.63 -0.87
CA VAL A 3 -1.79 0.25 0.31
C VAL A 3 -2.35 1.61 -0.13
N ALA A 4 -3.14 2.25 0.73
CA ALA A 4 -3.68 3.58 0.42
C ALA A 4 -2.53 4.55 0.14
N GLY A 5 -2.61 5.31 -0.97
CA GLY A 5 -1.54 6.20 -1.40
C GLY A 5 -0.63 5.59 -2.47
N THR A 6 -0.73 4.29 -2.75
CA THR A 6 0.00 3.67 -3.85
C THR A 6 -0.57 4.16 -5.20
N PHE A 7 0.29 4.74 -6.03
CA PHE A 7 -0.09 5.13 -7.39
C PHE A 7 -0.20 3.92 -8.31
N GLU A 8 -1.40 3.71 -8.86
CA GLU A 8 -1.70 2.69 -9.87
C GLU A 8 -2.29 3.38 -11.11
N TRP A 9 -1.74 3.11 -12.29
CA TRP A 9 -2.11 3.80 -13.53
C TRP A 9 -3.59 3.65 -13.89
N LEU A 10 -4.14 2.45 -13.72
CA LEU A 10 -5.54 2.15 -14.00
C LEU A 10 -6.49 2.58 -12.87
N PHE A 11 -5.94 3.01 -11.73
CA PHE A 11 -6.73 3.39 -10.57
C PHE A 11 -6.01 4.45 -9.71
N PRO A 12 -5.84 5.69 -10.21
CA PRO A 12 -4.99 6.69 -9.58
C PRO A 12 -5.69 7.45 -8.43
N LEU A 13 -7.03 7.46 -8.39
CA LEU A 13 -7.80 8.24 -7.41
C LEU A 13 -7.46 7.92 -5.93
N PRO A 14 -7.31 6.65 -5.50
CA PRO A 14 -6.94 6.34 -4.11
C PRO A 14 -5.54 6.79 -3.71
N ALA A 15 -4.64 6.96 -4.69
CA ALA A 15 -3.31 7.48 -4.44
C ALA A 15 -3.41 8.93 -3.93
N PHE A 16 -4.27 9.73 -4.58
CA PHE A 16 -4.50 11.13 -4.22
C PHE A 16 -5.42 11.33 -3.01
N ALA A 17 -6.22 10.32 -2.65
CA ALA A 17 -7.11 10.39 -1.49
C ALA A 17 -6.38 10.20 -0.15
N THR A 18 -5.11 9.80 -0.17
CA THR A 18 -4.35 9.51 1.05
C THR A 18 -3.64 10.75 1.56
N TRP A 19 -3.95 11.13 2.80
CA TRP A 19 -3.36 12.31 3.44
C TRP A 19 -1.90 12.09 3.89
N HIS A 20 -1.51 10.85 4.21
CA HIS A 20 -0.16 10.51 4.66
C HIS A 20 0.22 9.06 4.30
N THR A 21 1.10 8.91 3.31
CA THR A 21 1.54 7.61 2.77
C THR A 21 2.34 6.78 3.77
N GLY A 22 3.22 7.40 4.57
CA GLY A 22 3.97 6.72 5.64
C GLY A 22 3.07 6.07 6.70
N LEU A 23 2.07 6.79 7.22
CA LEU A 23 1.07 6.25 8.15
C LEU A 23 0.20 5.16 7.51
N ALA A 24 -0.13 5.29 6.22
CA ALA A 24 -0.83 4.24 5.49
C ALA A 24 -0.01 2.94 5.41
N LEU A 25 1.29 3.04 5.17
CA LEU A 25 2.22 1.91 5.18
C LEU A 25 2.34 1.27 6.57
N GLU A 26 2.47 2.07 7.63
CA GLU A 26 2.50 1.57 9.00
C GLU A 26 1.20 0.83 9.36
N SER A 27 0.06 1.39 8.97
CA SER A 27 -1.25 0.77 9.17
C SER A 27 -1.37 -0.57 8.44
N ALA A 28 -0.88 -0.65 7.20
CA ALA A 28 -0.86 -1.91 6.44
C ALA A 28 -0.02 -2.99 7.13
N ARG A 29 1.15 -2.64 7.69
CA ARG A 29 1.98 -3.57 8.46
C ARG A 29 1.26 -4.07 9.72
N LYS A 30 0.55 -3.18 10.44
CA LYS A 30 -0.27 -3.57 11.60
C LYS A 30 -1.36 -4.55 11.21
N LEU A 31 -2.05 -4.32 10.08
CA LEU A 31 -3.07 -5.24 9.57
C LEU A 31 -2.49 -6.60 9.17
N LEU A 32 -1.31 -6.64 8.54
CA LEU A 32 -0.63 -7.89 8.18
C LEU A 32 -0.26 -8.72 9.42
N ALA A 33 0.18 -8.06 10.50
CA ALA A 33 0.57 -8.71 11.75
C ALA A 33 -0.59 -9.43 12.45
N LEU A 34 -1.84 -9.06 12.16
CA LEU A 34 -3.03 -9.75 12.65
C LEU A 34 -3.27 -11.11 11.96
N GLN A 35 -2.47 -11.47 10.96
CA GLN A 35 -2.56 -12.73 10.22
C GLN A 35 -3.99 -13.05 9.73
N PRO A 36 -4.62 -12.15 8.96
CA PRO A 36 -6.00 -12.34 8.52
C PRO A 36 -6.12 -13.59 7.64
N SER A 37 -7.14 -14.41 7.88
CA SER A 37 -7.46 -15.58 7.05
C SER A 37 -8.29 -15.22 5.81
N LEU A 38 -8.97 -14.06 5.85
CA LEU A 38 -9.77 -13.50 4.77
C LEU A 38 -9.54 -11.98 4.67
N LEU A 39 -9.54 -11.45 3.45
CA LEU A 39 -9.53 -10.02 3.19
C LEU A 39 -10.58 -9.68 2.13
N ALA A 40 -11.67 -9.02 2.56
CA ALA A 40 -12.66 -8.45 1.66
C ALA A 40 -12.19 -7.07 1.20
N VAL A 41 -11.72 -6.99 -0.04
CA VAL A 41 -11.33 -5.72 -0.65
C VAL A 41 -12.56 -5.02 -1.22
N GLY A 42 -12.64 -3.69 -1.09
CA GLY A 42 -13.80 -2.93 -1.55
C GLY A 42 -14.13 -3.09 -3.04
N HIS A 43 -13.12 -3.43 -3.85
CA HIS A 43 -13.28 -3.81 -5.26
C HIS A 43 -12.54 -5.12 -5.55
N GLY A 44 -13.20 -6.03 -6.28
CA GLY A 44 -12.64 -7.32 -6.67
C GLY A 44 -13.10 -8.49 -5.79
N ARG A 45 -12.42 -9.63 -5.91
CA ARG A 45 -12.75 -10.84 -5.14
C ARG A 45 -12.20 -10.76 -3.72
N VAL A 46 -12.95 -11.34 -2.77
CA VAL A 46 -12.45 -11.65 -1.43
C VAL A 46 -11.26 -12.59 -1.54
N LEU A 47 -10.17 -12.24 -0.84
CA LEU A 47 -8.96 -13.05 -0.80
C LEU A 47 -8.99 -13.99 0.40
N ARG A 48 -8.68 -15.27 0.13
CA ARG A 48 -8.39 -16.27 1.16
C ARG A 48 -6.89 -16.32 1.39
N GLN A 49 -6.48 -16.43 2.65
CA GLN A 49 -5.07 -16.42 3.05
C GLN A 49 -4.30 -15.24 2.40
N PRO A 50 -4.73 -13.99 2.63
CA PRO A 50 -4.22 -12.79 1.96
C PRO A 50 -2.77 -12.43 2.26
N GLN A 51 -2.07 -13.18 3.12
CA GLN A 51 -0.73 -12.85 3.65
C GLN A 51 0.25 -12.37 2.56
N ALA A 52 0.52 -13.23 1.58
CA ALA A 52 1.46 -12.92 0.50
C ALA A 52 0.98 -11.76 -0.39
N ALA A 53 -0.33 -11.55 -0.53
CA ALA A 53 -0.86 -10.45 -1.32
C ALA A 53 -0.69 -9.10 -0.62
N VAL A 54 -0.88 -9.07 0.71
CA VAL A 54 -0.69 -7.88 1.53
C VAL A 54 0.80 -7.53 1.66
N GLU A 55 1.68 -8.53 1.84
CA GLU A 55 3.14 -8.35 1.84
C GLU A 55 3.63 -7.71 0.53
N ARG A 56 3.15 -8.20 -0.62
CA ARG A 56 3.48 -7.60 -1.92
C ARG A 56 3.01 -6.15 -2.00
N ALA A 57 1.81 -5.83 -1.53
CA ALA A 57 1.29 -4.47 -1.54
C ALA A 57 2.13 -3.52 -0.67
N ILE A 58 2.59 -4.00 0.50
CA ILE A 58 3.49 -3.28 1.40
C ILE A 58 4.83 -3.01 0.70
N HIS A 59 5.44 -4.02 0.07
CA HIS A 59 6.70 -3.84 -0.65
C HIS A 59 6.61 -2.88 -1.84
N VAL A 60 5.48 -2.86 -2.56
CA VAL A 60 5.26 -1.88 -3.62
C VAL A 60 5.27 -0.46 -3.05
N MET A 61 4.55 -0.23 -1.94
CA MET A 61 4.53 1.08 -1.29
C MET A 61 5.91 1.49 -0.76
N GLU A 62 6.65 0.59 -0.11
CA GLU A 62 8.01 0.85 0.38
C GLU A 62 8.93 1.34 -0.75
N ARG A 63 8.88 0.70 -1.91
CA ARG A 63 9.68 1.10 -3.08
C ARG A 63 9.26 2.45 -3.65
N SER A 64 7.96 2.76 -3.63
CA SER A 64 7.44 4.06 -4.08
C SER A 64 7.94 5.18 -3.16
N LEU A 65 7.87 4.99 -1.84
CA LEU A 65 8.36 5.99 -0.87
C LEU A 65 9.86 6.20 -0.96
N ALA A 66 10.65 5.12 -1.06
CA ALA A 66 12.10 5.23 -1.22
C ALA A 66 12.48 6.03 -2.49
N LYS A 67 11.70 5.90 -3.58
CA LYS A 67 11.90 6.71 -4.79
C LYS A 67 11.51 8.18 -4.61
N GLU A 68 10.49 8.47 -3.81
CA GLU A 68 10.08 9.85 -3.49
C GLU A 68 11.12 10.56 -2.63
N GLU A 69 11.63 9.88 -1.59
CA GLU A 69 12.71 10.39 -0.72
C GLU A 69 13.99 10.66 -1.52
N GLY A 70 14.38 9.73 -2.41
CA GLY A 70 15.52 9.93 -3.31
C GLY A 70 15.36 11.12 -4.26
N LYS A 71 14.15 11.36 -4.78
CA LYS A 71 13.87 12.54 -5.61
C LYS A 71 13.98 13.84 -4.81
N GLN A 72 13.49 13.87 -3.57
CA GLN A 72 13.57 15.06 -2.71
C GLN A 72 15.01 15.41 -2.36
N SER A 73 15.87 14.40 -2.14
CA SER A 73 17.30 14.62 -1.86
C SER A 73 18.10 15.18 -3.04
N HIS A 74 17.63 15.03 -4.29
CA HIS A 74 18.31 15.55 -5.48
C HIS A 74 17.87 16.98 -5.87
N VAL A 75 16.85 17.53 -5.21
CA VAL A 75 16.26 18.84 -5.50
C VAL A 75 16.66 19.90 -4.45
N ALA A 76 17.46 19.51 -3.44
CA ALA A 76 17.97 20.38 -2.38
C ALA A 76 19.41 20.85 -2.64
#